data_AF-A0A8J2HZV0-F1
#
_entry.id   AF-A0A8J2HZV0-F1
#
_cell.length_a   1.000
_cell.length_b   1.000
_cell.length_c   1.000
_cell.angle_alpha   90.00
_cell.angle_beta   90.00
_cell.angle_gamma   90.00
#
_symmetry.space_group_name_H-M   'P 1'
#
loop_
_entity.id
_entity.type
_entity.pdbx_description
1 polymer ?
#
loop_
_entity_poly.entity_id
_entity_poly.type
_entity_poly.pdbx_seq_one_letter_code
_entity_poly.pdbx_strand_id
1 'polypeptide(L)'
;MRILDILVTPVTILPVVFPVSIPSPEEPCKPGAQRCHDNNLEECNVHGNYVLFQACSDTEFCTIDVHDPTTPGQCTEQDCFVEPCPRSSNQIIGRVPFIGQSDEPLQENLPAEICDNIGEERCPGNEWRLECSIEHRWKASEECPEPGRCGALENKTFCSTEHLPPAPSFLPSPPQPEACLEVGDYRCAKWSNGLHRVELCDYGLFWASVETCRPEELCMYWVPGKELSLG
;
A
#
# COMPACT_ATOMS: atom_id res chain seq x y z
N MET A 1 13.32 72.01 19.14
CA MET A 1 12.40 70.97 19.64
C MET A 1 11.28 70.77 18.64
N ARG A 2 11.35 69.70 17.86
CA ARG A 2 10.23 69.12 17.09
C ARG A 2 10.42 67.62 17.18
N ILE A 3 9.62 66.97 18.01
CA ILE A 3 9.57 65.50 18.12
C ILE A 3 8.42 65.08 17.22
N LEU A 4 8.76 64.33 16.17
CA LEU A 4 7.81 63.74 15.24
C LEU A 4 7.32 62.43 15.87
N ASP A 5 6.06 62.39 16.28
CA ASP A 5 5.39 61.14 16.68
C ASP A 5 5.00 60.35 15.43
N ILE A 6 5.65 59.20 15.23
CA ILE A 6 5.30 58.23 14.20
C ILE A 6 4.37 57.19 14.85
N LEU A 7 3.06 57.34 14.61
CA LEU A 7 2.06 56.34 14.94
C LEU A 7 2.16 55.16 13.96
N VAL A 8 2.79 54.07 14.40
CA VAL A 8 2.78 52.78 13.70
C VAL A 8 1.57 51.99 14.18
N THR A 9 0.49 51.97 13.39
CA THR A 9 -0.65 51.06 13.62
C THR A 9 -0.30 49.66 13.11
N PRO A 10 -0.37 48.62 13.97
CA PRO A 10 -0.18 47.25 13.53
C PRO A 10 -1.40 46.77 12.74
N VAL A 11 -1.19 46.43 11.46
CA VAL A 11 -2.19 45.76 10.62
C VAL A 11 -2.22 44.29 11.02
N THR A 12 -3.23 43.90 11.79
CA THR A 12 -3.52 42.49 12.10
C THR A 12 -4.16 41.83 10.89
N ILE A 13 -3.40 40.98 10.20
CA ILE A 13 -3.88 40.12 9.11
C ILE A 13 -4.63 38.95 9.76
N LEU A 14 -5.97 38.97 9.68
CA LEU A 14 -6.80 37.83 10.06
C LEU A 14 -6.71 36.76 8.96
N PRO A 15 -6.39 35.49 9.28
CA PRO A 15 -6.42 34.41 8.30
C PRO A 15 -7.87 34.20 7.83
N VAL A 16 -8.10 34.41 6.54
CA VAL A 16 -9.35 34.05 5.87
C VAL A 16 -9.40 32.53 5.81
N VAL A 17 -10.13 31.93 6.76
CA VAL A 17 -10.49 30.53 6.71
C VAL A 17 -11.57 30.40 5.63
N PHE A 18 -11.19 29.94 4.44
CA PHE A 18 -12.19 29.58 3.43
C PHE A 18 -13.04 28.45 4.01
N PRO A 19 -14.37 28.60 4.08
CA PRO A 19 -15.24 27.50 4.45
C PRO A 19 -15.03 26.40 3.42
N VAL A 20 -14.61 25.23 3.89
CA VAL A 20 -14.69 23.99 3.11
C VAL A 20 -16.15 23.85 2.71
N SER A 21 -16.43 23.98 1.41
CA SER A 21 -17.75 23.68 0.86
C SER A 21 -18.06 22.22 1.17
N ILE A 22 -18.89 21.98 2.17
CA ILE A 22 -19.53 20.70 2.40
C ILE A 22 -20.36 20.44 1.13
N PRO A 23 -20.09 19.36 0.37
CA PRO A 23 -20.82 19.09 -0.86
C PRO A 23 -22.32 19.04 -0.56
N SER A 24 -23.09 19.67 -1.46
CA SER A 24 -24.54 19.82 -1.39
C SER A 24 -25.22 18.46 -1.19
N PRO A 25 -26.35 18.38 -0.45
CA PRO A 25 -27.15 17.16 -0.34
C PRO A 25 -27.40 16.57 -1.72
N GLU A 26 -27.09 15.28 -1.81
CA GLU A 26 -27.13 14.38 -2.96
C GLU A 26 -28.02 14.90 -4.10
N GLU A 27 -27.39 15.39 -5.17
CA GLU A 27 -28.13 15.66 -6.39
C GLU A 27 -28.82 14.35 -6.83
N PRO A 28 -30.13 14.39 -7.13
CA PRO A 28 -30.87 13.20 -7.53
C PRO A 28 -30.21 12.56 -8.74
N CYS A 29 -29.99 11.26 -8.68
CA CYS A 29 -29.30 10.55 -9.76
C CYS A 29 -30.13 10.55 -11.05
N LYS A 30 -29.47 10.37 -12.19
CA LYS A 30 -30.13 10.26 -13.49
C LYS A 30 -30.80 8.87 -13.62
N PRO A 31 -32.10 8.78 -13.93
CA PRO A 31 -32.77 7.48 -14.08
C PRO A 31 -32.05 6.57 -15.08
N GLY A 32 -31.87 5.30 -14.70
CA GLY A 32 -31.11 4.29 -15.44
C GLY A 32 -29.59 4.36 -15.26
N ALA A 33 -29.06 5.36 -14.54
CA ALA A 33 -27.64 5.37 -14.17
C ALA A 33 -27.36 4.23 -13.18
N GLN A 34 -26.27 3.50 -13.40
CA GLN A 34 -25.86 2.40 -12.54
C GLN A 34 -24.63 2.80 -11.70
N ARG A 35 -24.47 2.17 -10.54
CA ARG A 35 -23.27 2.28 -9.70
C ARG A 35 -22.98 0.97 -8.96
N CYS A 36 -21.73 0.77 -8.57
CA CYS A 36 -21.35 -0.28 -7.64
C CYS A 36 -21.25 0.31 -6.22
N HIS A 37 -21.97 -0.28 -5.26
CA HIS A 37 -21.93 0.12 -3.85
C HIS A 37 -21.99 -1.12 -2.96
N ASP A 38 -21.00 -1.29 -2.08
CA ASP A 38 -20.87 -2.47 -1.20
C ASP A 38 -20.96 -3.82 -1.95
N ASN A 39 -20.29 -3.91 -3.10
CA ASN A 39 -20.34 -5.05 -4.03
C ASN A 39 -21.74 -5.38 -4.58
N ASN A 40 -22.64 -4.41 -4.56
CA ASN A 40 -23.96 -4.50 -5.19
C ASN A 40 -24.03 -3.56 -6.39
N LEU A 41 -24.65 -4.05 -7.46
CA LEU A 41 -25.07 -3.23 -8.58
C LEU A 41 -26.38 -2.55 -8.22
N GLU A 42 -26.34 -1.22 -8.16
CA GLU A 42 -27.51 -0.38 -7.91
C GLU A 42 -27.87 0.41 -9.16
N GLU A 43 -29.16 0.58 -9.40
CA GLU A 43 -29.68 1.37 -10.51
C GLU A 43 -30.52 2.54 -9.99
N CYS A 44 -30.33 3.71 -10.59
CA CYS A 44 -31.10 4.89 -10.27
C CYS A 44 -32.52 4.79 -10.82
N ASN A 45 -33.52 4.84 -9.94
CA ASN A 45 -34.91 4.82 -10.33
C ASN A 45 -35.42 6.18 -10.81
N VAL A 46 -36.67 6.23 -11.30
CA VAL A 46 -37.33 7.46 -11.77
C VAL A 46 -37.52 8.55 -10.70
N HIS A 47 -37.35 8.21 -9.41
CA HIS A 47 -37.44 9.14 -8.29
C HIS A 47 -36.08 9.72 -7.89
N GLY A 48 -35.00 9.39 -8.62
CA GLY A 48 -33.65 9.87 -8.34
C GLY A 48 -32.98 9.17 -7.15
N ASN A 49 -33.42 7.96 -6.81
CA ASN A 49 -32.80 7.14 -5.76
C ASN A 49 -32.15 5.90 -6.36
N TYR A 50 -30.95 5.57 -5.89
CA TYR A 50 -30.33 4.29 -6.18
C TYR A 50 -31.06 3.17 -5.44
N VAL A 51 -31.41 2.12 -6.17
CA VAL A 51 -32.02 0.91 -5.63
C VAL A 51 -31.21 -0.30 -6.04
N LEU A 52 -31.16 -1.31 -5.17
CA LEU A 52 -30.49 -2.57 -5.45
C LEU A 52 -31.08 -3.22 -6.72
N PHE A 53 -30.24 -3.40 -7.73
CA PHE A 53 -30.58 -4.08 -8.97
C PHE A 53 -30.11 -5.54 -8.93
N GLN A 54 -28.86 -5.76 -8.50
CA GLN A 54 -28.26 -7.09 -8.36
C GLN A 54 -27.22 -7.10 -7.23
N ALA A 55 -27.27 -8.11 -6.37
CA ALA A 55 -26.22 -8.37 -5.39
C ALA A 55 -25.21 -9.37 -5.97
N CYS A 56 -23.92 -9.04 -5.94
CA CYS A 56 -22.87 -9.96 -6.38
C CYS A 56 -22.54 -10.96 -5.26
N SER A 57 -22.10 -12.16 -5.64
CA SER A 57 -21.62 -13.13 -4.65
C SER A 57 -20.30 -12.67 -4.00
N ASP A 58 -19.87 -13.40 -2.97
CA ASP A 58 -18.55 -13.23 -2.35
C ASP A 58 -17.38 -13.60 -3.27
N THR A 59 -17.65 -14.29 -4.38
CA THR A 59 -16.66 -14.67 -5.41
C THR A 59 -16.73 -13.78 -6.65
N GLU A 60 -17.64 -12.81 -6.67
CA GLU A 60 -17.86 -11.90 -7.79
C GLU A 60 -17.57 -10.46 -7.39
N PHE A 61 -17.20 -9.64 -8.36
CA PHE A 61 -17.07 -8.20 -8.22
C PHE A 61 -18.07 -7.46 -9.11
N CYS A 62 -18.70 -6.44 -8.53
CA CYS A 62 -19.48 -5.48 -9.29
C CYS A 62 -18.57 -4.66 -10.22
N THR A 63 -18.89 -4.66 -11.51
CA THR A 63 -18.15 -3.94 -12.56
C THR A 63 -19.11 -3.15 -13.44
N ILE A 64 -18.69 -1.94 -13.85
CA ILE A 64 -19.43 -1.07 -14.77
C ILE A 64 -18.44 -0.56 -15.81
N ASP A 65 -18.83 -0.61 -17.08
CA ASP A 65 -18.04 -0.03 -18.17
C ASP A 65 -18.19 1.50 -18.13
N VAL A 66 -17.11 2.19 -17.74
CA VAL A 66 -17.07 3.65 -17.68
C VAL A 66 -16.98 4.26 -19.09
N HIS A 67 -16.50 3.51 -20.08
CA HIS A 67 -16.36 3.97 -21.46
C HIS A 67 -17.65 3.81 -22.25
N ASP A 68 -18.46 2.81 -21.92
CA ASP A 68 -19.80 2.63 -22.45
C ASP A 68 -20.85 2.58 -21.32
N PRO A 69 -21.37 3.74 -20.89
CA PRO A 69 -22.38 3.81 -19.83
C PRO A 69 -23.74 3.24 -20.26
N THR A 70 -23.89 2.80 -21.51
CA THR A 70 -25.07 2.07 -21.97
C THR A 70 -24.94 0.56 -21.78
N THR A 71 -23.72 0.07 -21.55
CA THR A 71 -23.45 -1.31 -21.17
C THR A 71 -23.94 -1.55 -19.73
N PRO A 72 -24.84 -2.52 -19.50
CA PRO A 72 -25.27 -2.85 -18.15
C PRO A 72 -24.09 -3.35 -17.31
N GLY A 73 -24.00 -2.88 -16.07
CA GLY A 73 -23.07 -3.40 -15.09
C GLY A 73 -23.28 -4.90 -14.85
N GLN A 74 -22.22 -5.58 -14.43
CA GLN A 74 -22.20 -7.03 -14.26
C GLN A 74 -21.45 -7.42 -12.99
N CYS A 75 -21.91 -8.51 -12.37
CA CYS A 75 -21.12 -9.24 -11.38
C CYS A 75 -20.20 -10.19 -12.15
N THR A 76 -18.90 -9.94 -12.09
CA THR A 76 -17.89 -10.72 -12.79
C THR A 76 -17.16 -11.58 -11.78
N GLU A 77 -16.95 -12.87 -12.06
CA GLU A 77 -16.14 -13.73 -11.18
C GLU A 77 -14.74 -13.15 -11.01
N GLN A 78 -14.17 -13.29 -9.81
CA GLN A 78 -12.75 -13.05 -9.57
C GLN A 78 -11.92 -14.05 -10.39
N ASP A 79 -11.64 -13.72 -11.65
CA ASP A 79 -10.56 -14.36 -12.37
C ASP A 79 -9.24 -13.84 -11.78
N CYS A 80 -8.71 -14.54 -10.77
CA CYS A 80 -7.41 -14.24 -10.21
C CYS A 80 -6.35 -14.38 -11.31
N PHE A 81 -5.88 -13.28 -11.89
CA PHE A 81 -4.75 -13.32 -12.83
C PHE A 81 -3.39 -13.54 -12.14
N VAL A 82 -3.34 -13.61 -10.79
CA VAL A 82 -2.11 -13.83 -10.03
C VAL A 82 -2.34 -14.92 -8.98
N GLU A 83 -1.74 -16.09 -9.17
CA GLU A 83 -1.71 -17.17 -8.18
C GLU A 83 -0.79 -16.82 -6.97
N PRO A 84 -1.11 -17.34 -5.76
CA PRO A 84 -2.21 -18.26 -5.46
C PRO A 84 -3.43 -17.54 -4.88
N CYS A 85 -4.63 -17.78 -5.43
CA CYS A 85 -5.86 -17.34 -4.77
C CYS A 85 -5.97 -18.02 -3.40
N PRO A 86 -6.25 -17.29 -2.31
CA PRO A 86 -6.69 -17.92 -1.08
C PRO A 86 -8.02 -18.62 -1.37
N ARG A 87 -8.00 -19.96 -1.40
CA ARG A 87 -9.25 -20.74 -1.33
C ARG A 87 -9.97 -20.27 -0.08
N SER A 88 -11.22 -19.80 -0.25
CA SER A 88 -12.16 -19.60 0.85
C SER A 88 -12.14 -20.83 1.75
N SER A 89 -11.38 -20.74 2.82
CA SER A 89 -11.30 -21.76 3.85
C SER A 89 -12.46 -21.45 4.78
N ASN A 90 -13.51 -22.24 4.69
CA ASN A 90 -14.45 -22.40 5.79
C ASN A 90 -13.66 -22.88 7.03
N GLN A 91 -13.06 -21.96 7.77
CA GLN A 91 -12.43 -22.27 9.06
C GLN A 91 -13.51 -22.27 10.14
N ILE A 92 -14.01 -23.47 10.38
CA ILE A 92 -14.64 -23.85 11.64
C ILE A 92 -13.67 -23.52 12.77
N ILE A 93 -14.16 -22.74 13.74
CA ILE A 93 -13.50 -22.39 14.99
C ILE A 93 -13.07 -23.68 15.72
N GLY A 94 -11.78 -24.03 15.63
CA GLY A 94 -11.15 -25.10 16.40
C GLY A 94 -10.46 -24.54 17.63
N ARG A 95 -11.11 -24.59 18.79
CA ARG A 95 -10.45 -24.41 20.09
C ARG A 95 -9.45 -25.54 20.32
N VAL A 96 -8.21 -25.20 20.68
CA VAL A 96 -7.22 -26.16 21.21
C VAL A 96 -6.66 -25.61 22.53
N PRO A 97 -6.39 -26.46 23.56
CA PRO A 97 -6.00 -26.01 24.89
C PRO A 97 -4.48 -25.82 25.03
N PHE A 98 -4.11 -24.87 25.90
CA PHE A 98 -2.76 -24.56 26.37
C PHE A 98 -2.24 -25.55 27.42
N ILE A 99 -1.06 -26.14 27.19
CA ILE A 99 -0.06 -26.63 28.18
C ILE A 99 1.27 -26.71 27.37
N GLY A 100 2.46 -26.22 27.76
CA GLY A 100 2.99 -25.60 28.96
C GLY A 100 4.45 -25.12 28.72
N GLN A 101 5.03 -24.55 29.78
CA GLN A 101 6.35 -23.90 29.96
C GLN A 101 7.58 -24.53 29.27
N SER A 102 8.56 -23.69 28.89
CA SER A 102 9.84 -23.55 29.63
C SER A 102 10.86 -22.60 28.95
N ASP A 103 11.45 -21.76 29.81
CA ASP A 103 12.82 -21.22 29.84
C ASP A 103 13.28 -20.17 28.79
N GLU A 104 13.33 -18.94 29.32
CA GLU A 104 13.92 -17.70 28.81
C GLU A 104 15.46 -17.74 28.84
N PRO A 105 16.14 -17.20 27.82
CA PRO A 105 17.41 -16.53 28.03
C PRO A 105 17.34 -15.04 27.66
N LEU A 106 18.18 -14.28 28.36
CA LEU A 106 18.27 -12.82 28.41
C LEU A 106 18.09 -12.12 27.06
N GLN A 107 17.07 -11.28 26.99
CA GLN A 107 16.77 -10.40 25.86
C GLN A 107 17.36 -9.01 26.12
N GLU A 108 18.62 -8.81 25.75
CA GLU A 108 19.25 -7.48 25.80
C GLU A 108 18.97 -6.70 24.50
N ASN A 109 18.06 -5.71 24.62
CA ASN A 109 17.97 -4.51 23.77
C ASN A 109 17.98 -4.68 22.23
N LEU A 110 17.20 -5.61 21.68
CA LEU A 110 16.77 -5.50 20.28
C LEU A 110 15.57 -4.53 20.20
N PRO A 111 15.57 -3.54 19.29
CA PRO A 111 14.41 -2.68 19.09
C PRO A 111 13.20 -3.56 18.78
N ALA A 112 12.09 -3.29 19.46
CA ALA A 112 10.82 -4.02 19.33
C ALA A 112 10.14 -3.73 17.98
N GLU A 113 10.85 -3.97 16.88
CA GLU A 113 10.27 -4.00 15.56
C GLU A 113 9.40 -5.24 15.42
N ILE A 114 8.17 -5.01 14.98
CA ILE A 114 7.18 -6.04 14.65
C ILE A 114 7.55 -6.57 13.26
N CYS A 115 7.50 -7.90 13.08
CA CYS A 115 7.75 -8.54 11.79
C CYS A 115 6.44 -8.95 11.12
N ASP A 116 6.38 -8.84 9.78
CA ASP A 116 5.15 -9.04 9.02
C ASP A 116 4.86 -10.52 8.77
N ASN A 117 5.89 -11.32 8.46
CA ASN A 117 5.72 -12.72 8.06
C ASN A 117 6.36 -13.67 9.09
N ILE A 118 5.57 -14.57 9.67
CA ILE A 118 6.07 -15.63 10.56
C ILE A 118 7.05 -16.52 9.78
N GLY A 119 8.23 -16.76 10.37
CA GLY A 119 9.32 -17.52 9.73
C GLY A 119 10.22 -16.70 8.80
N GLU A 120 9.98 -15.39 8.64
CA GLU A 120 10.93 -14.49 7.99
C GLU A 120 12.24 -14.46 8.77
N GLU A 121 13.37 -14.40 8.07
CA GLU A 121 14.70 -14.34 8.68
C GLU A 121 15.43 -13.05 8.30
N ARG A 122 16.19 -12.47 9.25
CA ARG A 122 17.03 -11.31 8.98
C ARG A 122 18.35 -11.31 9.76
N CYS A 123 19.33 -10.58 9.22
CA CYS A 123 20.61 -10.30 9.86
C CYS A 123 20.68 -8.81 10.26
N PRO A 124 20.33 -8.42 11.50
CA PRO A 124 20.47 -7.04 11.96
C PRO A 124 21.94 -6.61 12.16
N GLY A 125 22.87 -7.57 12.15
CA GLY A 125 24.30 -7.38 12.33
C GLY A 125 25.07 -8.63 11.93
N ASN A 126 26.36 -8.69 12.26
CA ASN A 126 27.22 -9.82 11.88
C ASN A 126 27.08 -11.05 12.79
N GLU A 127 26.54 -10.88 14.00
CA GLU A 127 26.67 -11.87 15.08
C GLU A 127 25.45 -12.79 15.23
N TRP A 128 24.26 -12.35 14.80
CA TRP A 128 23.00 -13.05 15.11
C TRP A 128 22.11 -13.18 13.87
N ARG A 129 21.55 -14.38 13.67
CA ARG A 129 20.39 -14.60 12.80
C ARG A 129 19.11 -14.45 13.62
N LEU A 130 18.20 -13.61 13.16
CA LEU A 130 16.86 -13.45 13.75
C LEU A 130 15.82 -14.15 12.90
N GLU A 131 14.81 -14.73 13.54
CA GLU A 131 13.63 -15.33 12.92
C GLU A 131 12.36 -14.70 13.52
N CYS A 132 11.37 -14.44 12.68
CA CYS A 132 10.09 -13.89 13.08
C CYS A 132 9.23 -14.98 13.74
N SER A 133 8.98 -14.82 15.04
CA SER A 133 8.15 -15.76 15.80
C SER A 133 6.66 -15.59 15.56
N ILE A 134 5.85 -16.56 16.01
CA ILE A 134 4.38 -16.52 15.95
C ILE A 134 3.76 -15.31 16.68
N GLU A 135 4.51 -14.64 17.55
CA GLU A 135 4.08 -13.42 18.24
C GLU A 135 4.38 -12.14 17.44
N HIS A 136 4.75 -12.27 16.15
CA HIS A 136 5.22 -11.18 15.30
C HIS A 136 6.39 -10.39 15.91
N ARG A 137 7.25 -11.11 16.63
CA ARG A 137 8.46 -10.57 17.26
C ARG A 137 9.69 -11.33 16.78
N TRP A 138 10.74 -10.58 16.49
CA TRP A 138 12.05 -11.15 16.19
C TRP A 138 12.63 -11.88 17.40
N LYS A 139 13.02 -13.15 17.19
CA LYS A 139 13.77 -13.95 18.17
C LYS A 139 15.10 -14.38 17.55
N ALA A 140 16.13 -14.48 18.38
CA ALA A 140 17.40 -15.05 17.94
C ALA A 140 17.17 -16.52 17.58
N SER A 141 17.44 -16.87 16.31
CA SER A 141 17.36 -18.23 15.79
C SER A 141 18.69 -18.95 16.02
N GLU A 142 19.80 -18.29 15.67
CA GLU A 142 21.14 -18.87 15.79
C GLU A 142 22.21 -17.77 15.93
N GLU A 143 23.20 -18.02 16.79
CA GLU A 143 24.39 -17.19 16.94
C GLU A 143 25.45 -17.63 15.91
N CYS A 144 25.99 -16.69 15.15
CA CYS A 144 26.99 -17.02 14.14
C CYS A 144 28.34 -17.36 14.81
N PRO A 145 28.97 -18.50 14.48
CA PRO A 145 30.22 -18.92 15.12
C PRO A 145 31.36 -17.98 14.74
N GLU A 146 32.10 -17.41 15.69
CA GLU A 146 33.26 -16.53 15.40
C GLU A 146 34.34 -17.25 14.55
N PRO A 147 34.89 -16.62 13.48
CA PRO A 147 34.75 -15.22 13.03
C PRO A 147 33.60 -14.99 12.03
N GLY A 148 32.60 -15.86 12.06
CA GLY A 148 31.49 -15.91 11.12
C GLY A 148 30.59 -14.69 11.16
N ARG A 149 30.01 -14.39 10.01
CA ARG A 149 29.13 -13.25 9.79
C ARG A 149 27.79 -13.72 9.23
N CYS A 150 26.72 -13.12 9.73
CA CYS A 150 25.39 -13.25 9.15
C CYS A 150 25.34 -12.54 7.79
N GLY A 151 24.93 -13.26 6.75
CA GLY A 151 24.74 -12.75 5.40
C GLY A 151 23.35 -13.09 4.86
N ALA A 152 22.88 -12.31 3.90
CA ALA A 152 21.63 -12.56 3.18
C ALA A 152 21.91 -12.71 1.68
N LEU A 153 21.41 -13.79 1.07
CA LEU A 153 21.50 -14.05 -0.36
C LEU A 153 20.18 -14.66 -0.84
N GLU A 154 19.58 -14.09 -1.90
CA GLU A 154 18.39 -14.64 -2.57
C GLU A 154 17.27 -15.07 -1.59
N ASN A 155 16.93 -14.19 -0.65
CA ASN A 155 15.90 -14.39 0.38
C ASN A 155 16.20 -15.47 1.43
N LYS A 156 17.46 -15.91 1.56
CA LYS A 156 17.89 -16.77 2.66
C LYS A 156 18.96 -16.08 3.48
N THR A 157 18.88 -16.24 4.79
CA THR A 157 19.94 -15.80 5.69
C THR A 157 20.82 -16.98 6.10
N PHE A 158 22.13 -16.74 6.23
CA PHE A 158 23.07 -17.78 6.62
C PHE A 158 24.23 -17.17 7.42
N CYS A 159 24.79 -17.96 8.33
CA CYS A 159 26.05 -17.63 8.99
C CYS A 159 27.19 -18.25 8.17
N SER A 160 28.16 -17.45 7.74
CA SER A 160 29.36 -17.95 7.04
C SER A 160 30.63 -17.50 7.74
N THR A 161 31.58 -18.42 7.92
CA THR A 161 32.92 -18.17 8.44
C THR A 161 33.93 -17.78 7.35
N GLU A 162 33.58 -17.98 6.08
CA GLU A 162 34.42 -17.58 4.95
C GLU A 162 34.14 -16.12 4.57
N HIS A 163 35.21 -15.36 4.27
CA HIS A 163 35.10 -14.03 3.68
C HIS A 163 34.18 -14.14 2.46
N LEU A 164 32.98 -13.56 2.57
CA LEU A 164 32.08 -13.41 1.43
C LEU A 164 32.91 -12.92 0.25
N PRO A 165 32.91 -13.63 -0.90
CA PRO A 165 33.66 -13.17 -2.06
C PRO A 165 33.24 -11.72 -2.34
N PRO A 166 34.19 -10.83 -2.68
CA PRO A 166 33.85 -9.45 -3.02
C PRO A 166 32.73 -9.50 -4.06
N ALA A 167 31.66 -8.76 -3.78
CA ALA A 167 30.47 -8.74 -4.62
C ALA A 167 30.91 -8.64 -6.08
N PRO A 168 30.47 -9.57 -6.96
CA PRO A 168 30.93 -9.57 -8.34
C PRO A 168 30.62 -8.19 -8.94
N SER A 169 31.67 -7.48 -9.35
CA SER A 169 31.62 -6.12 -9.93
C SER A 169 30.93 -6.05 -11.30
N PHE A 170 30.09 -7.03 -11.62
CA PHE A 170 29.38 -7.19 -12.88
C PHE A 170 27.88 -7.37 -12.66
N LEU A 171 27.32 -6.81 -11.60
CA LEU A 171 25.91 -6.49 -11.67
C LEU A 171 25.75 -5.41 -12.75
N PRO A 172 24.95 -5.64 -13.81
CA PRO A 172 24.56 -4.55 -14.69
C PRO A 172 24.03 -3.43 -13.81
N SER A 173 24.44 -2.19 -14.08
CA SER A 173 23.92 -1.02 -13.38
C SER A 173 22.41 -1.19 -13.20
N PRO A 174 21.87 -1.04 -11.99
CA PRO A 174 20.43 -1.16 -11.79
C PRO A 174 19.74 -0.30 -12.86
N PRO A 175 18.67 -0.80 -13.50
CA PRO A 175 17.99 -0.06 -14.55
C PRO A 175 17.74 1.34 -14.01
N GLN A 176 18.29 2.35 -14.68
CA GLN A 176 18.14 3.72 -14.21
C GLN A 176 16.64 4.01 -14.13
N PRO A 177 16.18 4.65 -13.04
CA PRO A 177 14.76 4.94 -12.89
C PRO A 177 14.30 5.72 -14.12
N GLU A 178 13.29 5.17 -14.79
CA GLU A 178 12.73 5.74 -16.00
C GLU A 178 12.25 7.16 -15.70
N ALA A 179 12.87 8.16 -16.34
CA ALA A 179 12.48 9.55 -16.17
C ALA A 179 11.05 9.77 -16.70
N CYS A 180 10.29 10.64 -16.05
CA CYS A 180 8.99 11.04 -16.59
C CYS A 180 9.17 12.02 -17.75
N LEU A 181 8.24 11.98 -18.72
CA LEU A 181 8.29 12.83 -19.90
C LEU A 181 7.59 14.19 -19.69
N GLU A 182 6.52 14.23 -18.89
CA GLU A 182 5.74 15.45 -18.64
C GLU A 182 5.47 15.68 -17.16
N VAL A 183 5.78 16.89 -16.69
CA VAL A 183 5.49 17.33 -15.31
C VAL A 183 3.99 17.27 -15.07
N GLY A 184 3.59 16.68 -13.95
CA GLY A 184 2.18 16.48 -13.61
C GLY A 184 1.59 15.14 -14.05
N ASP A 185 2.36 14.29 -14.74
CA ASP A 185 1.95 12.91 -14.99
C ASP A 185 1.96 12.07 -13.71
N TYR A 186 1.08 11.09 -13.65
CA TYR A 186 0.98 10.13 -12.56
C TYR A 186 1.25 8.73 -13.08
N ARG A 187 1.89 7.90 -12.26
CA ARG A 187 1.98 6.47 -12.52
C ARG A 187 1.84 5.67 -11.24
N CYS A 188 1.53 4.40 -11.40
CA CYS A 188 1.50 3.42 -10.32
C CYS A 188 2.79 2.62 -10.36
N ALA A 189 3.59 2.71 -9.30
CA ALA A 189 4.80 1.92 -9.16
C ALA A 189 4.61 0.86 -8.07
N LYS A 190 5.12 -0.35 -8.31
CA LYS A 190 5.16 -1.40 -7.30
C LYS A 190 6.23 -1.06 -6.26
N TRP A 191 5.81 -0.89 -5.01
CA TRP A 191 6.68 -0.77 -3.84
C TRP A 191 6.91 -2.18 -3.24
N SER A 192 7.95 -2.35 -2.41
CA SER A 192 8.23 -3.62 -1.72
C SER A 192 7.00 -4.15 -0.97
N ASN A 193 6.89 -5.48 -0.84
CA ASN A 193 5.80 -6.19 -0.15
C ASN A 193 4.42 -6.12 -0.84
N GLY A 194 4.40 -5.91 -2.17
CA GLY A 194 3.14 -5.91 -2.93
C GLY A 194 2.28 -4.66 -2.71
N LEU A 195 2.80 -3.68 -1.97
CA LEU A 195 2.21 -2.35 -1.88
C LEU A 195 2.39 -1.62 -3.20
N HIS A 196 1.39 -0.84 -3.58
CA HIS A 196 1.48 0.04 -4.73
C HIS A 196 1.63 1.48 -4.24
N ARG A 197 2.32 2.32 -5.01
CA ARG A 197 2.41 3.75 -4.75
C ARG A 197 2.03 4.54 -5.99
N VAL A 198 1.42 5.68 -5.76
CA VAL A 198 1.23 6.69 -6.79
C VAL A 198 2.45 7.59 -6.78
N GLU A 199 3.08 7.72 -7.94
CA GLU A 199 4.17 8.66 -8.16
C GLU A 199 3.69 9.78 -9.06
N LEU A 200 4.09 11.01 -8.71
CA LEU A 200 3.87 12.21 -9.51
C LEU A 200 5.19 12.63 -10.15
N CYS A 201 5.14 12.98 -11.44
CA CYS A 201 6.27 13.59 -12.12
C CYS A 201 6.46 15.04 -11.65
N ASP A 202 7.55 15.28 -10.93
CA ASP A 202 7.92 16.62 -10.45
C ASP A 202 8.68 17.43 -11.52
N TYR A 203 8.91 18.72 -11.28
CA TYR A 203 9.61 19.65 -12.18
C TYR A 203 11.03 19.21 -12.57
N GLY A 204 11.66 18.32 -11.80
CA GLY A 204 12.95 17.75 -12.14
C GLY A 204 12.90 16.50 -13.03
N LEU A 205 11.74 16.17 -13.61
CA LEU A 205 11.51 14.98 -14.44
C LEU A 205 11.84 13.66 -13.72
N PHE A 206 11.65 13.66 -12.40
CA PHE A 206 11.74 12.47 -11.56
C PHE A 206 10.38 12.17 -10.94
N TRP A 207 10.15 10.88 -10.73
CA TRP A 207 8.97 10.39 -10.05
C TRP A 207 9.12 10.56 -8.54
N ALA A 208 8.21 11.31 -7.94
CA ALA A 208 8.13 11.50 -6.49
C ALA A 208 6.92 10.73 -5.94
N SER A 209 7.12 9.93 -4.90
CA SER A 209 6.02 9.24 -4.23
C SER A 209 5.10 10.27 -3.56
N VAL A 210 3.82 10.24 -3.90
CA VAL A 210 2.81 11.14 -3.31
C VAL A 210 1.85 10.38 -2.39
N GLU A 211 1.55 9.13 -2.70
CA GLU A 211 0.61 8.32 -1.93
C GLU A 211 0.95 6.83 -2.01
N THR A 212 0.60 6.07 -0.96
CA THR A 212 0.71 4.60 -0.92
C THR A 212 -0.68 3.99 -0.87
N CYS A 213 -1.01 3.11 -1.82
CA CYS A 213 -2.26 2.36 -1.79
C CYS A 213 -2.03 1.00 -1.15
N ARG A 214 -3.06 0.47 -0.50
CA ARG A 214 -3.01 -0.90 0.03
C ARG A 214 -2.94 -1.92 -1.12
N PRO A 215 -2.43 -3.14 -0.89
CA PRO A 215 -2.36 -4.18 -1.93
C PRO A 215 -3.74 -4.52 -2.52
N GLU A 216 -4.80 -4.29 -1.76
CA GLU A 216 -6.20 -4.55 -2.13
C GLU A 216 -6.85 -3.36 -2.86
N GLU A 217 -6.21 -2.20 -2.84
CA GLU A 217 -6.67 -0.99 -3.51
C GLU A 217 -5.97 -0.87 -4.86
N LEU A 218 -6.76 -0.94 -5.94
CA LEU A 218 -6.29 -0.53 -7.26
C LEU A 218 -5.88 0.94 -7.18
N CYS A 219 -4.57 1.23 -7.23
CA CYS A 219 -4.08 2.60 -7.39
C CYS A 219 -4.59 3.12 -8.74
N MET A 220 -5.76 3.74 -8.76
CA MET A 220 -6.30 4.43 -9.92
C MET A 220 -6.34 5.92 -9.59
N TYR A 221 -5.32 6.65 -9.99
CA TYR A 221 -5.40 8.10 -10.03
C TYR A 221 -5.99 8.50 -11.39
N TRP A 222 -7.25 8.94 -11.38
CA TRP A 222 -7.91 9.45 -12.58
C TRP A 222 -7.53 10.91 -12.79
N VAL A 223 -6.83 11.21 -13.88
CA VAL A 223 -6.62 12.59 -14.34
C VAL A 223 -7.63 12.88 -15.45
N PRO A 224 -8.57 13.82 -15.27
CA PRO A 224 -9.51 14.18 -16.32
C PRO A 224 -8.78 14.60 -17.61
N GLY A 225 -8.99 13.86 -18.70
CA GLY A 225 -8.59 14.28 -20.05
C GLY A 225 -7.26 13.71 -20.60
N LYS A 226 -6.61 12.76 -19.92
CA LYS A 226 -5.49 11.98 -20.49
C LYS A 226 -5.83 10.48 -20.53
N GLU A 227 -5.67 9.83 -21.68
CA GLU A 227 -5.75 8.38 -21.83
C GLU A 227 -4.63 7.71 -21.02
N LEU A 228 -4.97 6.68 -20.25
CA LEU A 228 -4.01 5.89 -19.47
C LEU A 228 -3.26 4.92 -20.40
N SER A 229 -1.97 5.16 -20.57
CA SER A 229 -1.06 4.16 -21.14
C SER A 229 -0.68 3.17 -20.03
N LEU A 230 -1.20 1.95 -20.09
CA LEU A 230 -0.70 0.83 -19.29
C LEU A 230 0.67 0.42 -19.84
N GLY A 231 1.73 0.79 -19.11
CA GLY A 231 3.11 0.34 -19.34
C GLY A 231 3.46 -0.87 -18.49
#